data_AF-A0A5C8PB28-F1
#
_entry.id   AF-A0A5C8PB28-F1
#
_cell.length_a   1.000
_cell.length_b   1.000
_cell.length_c   1.000
_cell.angle_alpha   90.00
_cell.angle_beta   90.00
_cell.angle_gamma   90.00
#
_symmetry.space_group_name_H-M   'P 1'
#
loop_
_entity.id
_entity.type
_entity.pdbx_description
1 polymer ?
#
loop_
_entity_poly.entity_id
_entity_poly.type
_entity_poly.pdbx_seq_one_letter_code
_entity_poly.pdbx_strand_id
1 'polypeptide(L)'
;MVGIVASSREKRLERRVGNIERKLSLLLQHFSVDPGSMPPPSEQVRRLAALPDGKMKAIRAYREETGASLKEAKALVGGLTHDG
;
A
#
# COMPACT_ATOMS: atom_id res chain seq x y z
N MET A 1 27.01 -30.56 11.26
CA MET A 1 27.68 -29.47 10.52
C MET A 1 26.68 -28.85 9.52
N VAL A 2 25.67 -28.11 9.98
CA VAL A 2 24.60 -27.51 9.11
C VAL A 2 24.39 -26.01 9.39
N GLY A 3 25.06 -25.42 10.39
CA GLY A 3 24.79 -24.04 10.84
C GLY A 3 25.48 -22.88 10.08
N ILE A 4 26.49 -23.15 9.23
CA ILE A 4 27.32 -22.08 8.65
C ILE A 4 26.76 -21.54 7.32
N VAL A 5 26.01 -22.34 6.56
CA VAL A 5 25.54 -21.96 5.21
C VAL A 5 24.26 -21.11 5.25
N ALA A 6 23.39 -21.31 6.24
CA ALA A 6 22.19 -20.48 6.43
C ALA A 6 22.52 -18.99 6.65
N SER A 7 23.56 -18.74 7.46
CA SER A 7 24.03 -17.39 7.86
C SER A 7 24.50 -16.51 6.70
N SER A 8 25.16 -17.08 5.68
CA SER A 8 25.69 -16.27 4.56
C SER A 8 24.60 -15.81 3.59
N ARG A 9 23.55 -16.63 3.39
CA ARG A 9 22.41 -16.28 2.54
C ARG A 9 21.49 -15.28 3.23
N GLU A 10 21.24 -15.47 4.52
CA GLU A 10 20.49 -14.55 5.37
C GLU A 10 21.14 -13.15 5.41
N LYS A 11 22.44 -13.06 5.73
CA LYS A 11 23.19 -11.80 5.69
C LYS A 11 23.23 -11.14 4.31
N ARG A 12 23.10 -11.90 3.23
CA ARG A 12 22.99 -11.34 1.87
C ARG A 12 21.60 -10.76 1.64
N LEU A 13 20.57 -11.44 2.12
CA LEU A 13 19.18 -11.01 2.00
C LEU A 13 18.93 -9.74 2.83
N GLU A 14 19.38 -9.69 4.08
CA GLU A 14 19.30 -8.52 4.96
C GLU A 14 19.94 -7.28 4.30
N ARG A 15 21.17 -7.42 3.78
CA ARG A 15 21.83 -6.32 3.05
C ARG A 15 21.05 -5.89 1.82
N ARG A 16 20.46 -6.84 1.08
CA ARG A 16 19.67 -6.53 -0.11
C ARG A 16 18.38 -5.79 0.26
N VAL A 17 17.69 -6.23 1.31
CA VAL A 17 16.48 -5.57 1.84
C VAL A 17 16.81 -4.15 2.31
N GLY A 18 17.83 -3.98 3.15
CA GLY A 18 18.23 -2.64 3.62
C GLY A 18 18.68 -1.70 2.49
N ASN A 19 19.29 -2.22 1.43
CA ASN A 19 19.61 -1.43 0.23
C ASN A 19 18.36 -1.01 -0.55
N ILE A 20 17.34 -1.88 -0.62
CA ILE A 20 16.06 -1.58 -1.27
C ILE A 20 15.30 -0.53 -0.44
N GLU A 21 15.21 -0.71 0.87
CA GLU A 21 14.57 0.25 1.78
C GLU A 21 15.20 1.63 1.65
N ARG A 22 16.54 1.73 1.67
CA ARG A 22 17.25 3.00 1.50
C ARG A 22 16.96 3.67 0.16
N LYS A 23 16.99 2.92 -0.94
CA LYS A 23 16.66 3.45 -2.27
C LYS A 23 15.20 3.89 -2.35
N LEU A 24 14.29 3.13 -1.76
CA LEU A 24 12.88 3.48 -1.70
C LEU A 24 12.67 4.78 -0.91
N SER A 25 13.29 4.93 0.26
CA SER A 25 13.22 6.17 1.04
C SER A 25 13.71 7.38 0.25
N LEU A 26 14.81 7.25 -0.51
CA LEU A 26 15.32 8.32 -1.36
C LEU A 26 14.33 8.70 -2.48
N LEU A 27 13.69 7.71 -3.11
CA LEU A 27 12.67 7.97 -4.13
C LEU A 27 11.44 8.66 -3.53
N LEU A 28 10.93 8.15 -2.40
CA LEU A 28 9.77 8.74 -1.72
C LEU A 28 10.05 10.19 -1.31
N GLN A 29 11.23 10.46 -0.75
CA GLN A 29 11.65 11.82 -0.41
C GLN A 29 11.73 12.71 -1.65
N HIS A 30 12.30 12.21 -2.74
CA HIS A 30 12.43 12.97 -3.98
C HIS A 30 11.07 13.37 -4.57
N PHE A 31 10.08 12.47 -4.48
CA PHE A 31 8.71 12.73 -4.94
C PHE A 31 7.81 13.39 -3.88
N SER A 32 8.34 13.73 -2.70
CA SER A 32 7.56 14.28 -1.58
C SER A 32 6.36 13.40 -1.19
N VAL A 33 6.51 12.08 -1.31
CA VAL A 33 5.50 11.09 -0.93
C VAL A 33 5.71 10.71 0.53
N ASP A 34 4.71 10.95 1.37
CA ASP A 34 4.73 10.48 2.75
C ASP A 34 4.38 8.98 2.79
N PRO A 35 5.29 8.09 3.22
CA PRO A 35 5.02 6.66 3.34
C PRO A 35 3.91 6.33 4.34
N GLY A 36 3.59 7.23 5.27
CA GLY A 36 2.47 7.09 6.20
C GLY A 36 1.13 7.57 5.63
N SER A 37 1.15 8.27 4.49
CA SER A 37 -0.08 8.72 3.83
C SER A 37 -0.67 7.61 2.96
N MET A 38 -1.97 7.37 3.13
CA MET A 38 -2.70 6.47 2.26
C MET A 38 -2.77 7.07 0.84
N PRO A 39 -2.45 6.29 -0.21
CA PRO A 39 -2.57 6.78 -1.58
C PRO A 39 -3.99 7.26 -1.87
N PRO A 40 -4.19 8.32 -2.67
CA PRO A 40 -5.52 8.70 -3.10
C PRO A 40 -6.17 7.55 -3.89
N PRO A 41 -7.51 7.38 -3.83
CA PRO A 41 -8.18 6.32 -4.56
C PRO A 41 -7.95 6.48 -6.06
N SER A 42 -7.87 5.37 -6.80
CA SER A 42 -7.87 5.41 -8.25
C SER A 42 -9.21 5.91 -8.80
N GLU A 43 -9.20 6.29 -10.08
CA GLU A 43 -10.43 6.69 -10.77
C GLU A 43 -11.45 5.54 -10.84
N GLN A 44 -10.97 4.31 -10.93
CA GLN A 44 -11.81 3.12 -10.88
C GLN A 44 -12.49 2.97 -9.52
N VAL A 45 -11.75 3.16 -8.42
CA VAL A 45 -12.31 3.14 -7.06
C VAL A 45 -13.37 4.22 -6.89
N ARG A 46 -13.13 5.45 -7.38
CA ARG A 46 -14.10 6.54 -7.34
C ARG A 46 -15.37 6.21 -8.12
N ARG A 47 -15.26 5.69 -9.35
CA ARG A 47 -16.42 5.26 -10.14
C ARG A 47 -17.22 4.17 -9.46
N LEU A 48 -16.55 3.18 -8.87
CA LEU A 48 -17.22 2.13 -8.10
C LEU A 48 -17.93 2.70 -6.87
N ALA A 49 -17.33 3.65 -6.16
CA ALA A 49 -17.93 4.26 -4.99
C ALA A 49 -19.20 5.07 -5.30
N ALA A 50 -19.29 5.64 -6.51
CA ALA A 50 -20.44 6.42 -6.96
C ALA A 50 -21.67 5.56 -7.35
N LEU A 51 -21.51 4.24 -7.51
CA LEU A 51 -22.64 3.35 -7.80
C LEU A 51 -23.45 3.08 -6.52
N PRO A 52 -24.80 2.99 -6.59
CA PRO A 52 -25.66 2.74 -5.43
C PRO A 52 -25.22 1.55 -4.55
N ASP A 53 -24.77 0.46 -5.19
CA ASP A 53 -24.31 -0.76 -4.52
C ASP A 53 -22.80 -1.02 -4.69
N GLY A 54 -22.04 -0.01 -5.12
CA GLY A 54 -20.63 -0.17 -5.49
C GLY A 54 -19.64 -0.01 -4.35
N LYS A 55 -20.08 0.41 -3.15
CA LYS A 55 -19.23 0.65 -1.97
C LYS A 55 -18.33 -0.54 -1.63
N MET A 56 -18.88 -1.75 -1.62
CA MET A 56 -18.09 -2.96 -1.30
C MET A 56 -17.04 -3.25 -2.38
N LYS A 57 -17.40 -3.05 -3.66
CA LYS A 57 -16.48 -3.22 -4.80
C LYS A 57 -15.36 -2.17 -4.76
N ALA A 58 -15.68 -0.93 -4.41
CA ALA A 58 -14.70 0.15 -4.24
C ALA A 58 -13.73 -0.14 -3.08
N ILE A 59 -14.22 -0.58 -1.92
CA ILE A 59 -13.37 -0.99 -0.79
C ILE A 59 -12.42 -2.11 -1.20
N ARG A 60 -12.93 -3.13 -1.90
CA ARG A 60 -12.11 -4.24 -2.37
C ARG A 60 -11.02 -3.78 -3.36
N ALA A 61 -11.41 -3.02 -4.39
CA ALA A 61 -10.48 -2.52 -5.40
C ALA A 61 -9.38 -1.65 -4.77
N TYR A 62 -9.75 -0.75 -3.86
CA TYR A 62 -8.79 0.11 -3.16
C TYR A 62 -7.76 -0.69 -2.35
N ARG A 63 -8.17 -1.76 -1.68
CA ARG A 63 -7.25 -2.65 -0.94
C ARG A 63 -6.33 -3.45 -1.86
N GLU A 64 -6.83 -3.91 -3.00
CA GLU A 64 -6.03 -4.63 -3.98
C GLU A 64 -4.97 -3.72 -4.63
N GLU A 65 -5.29 -2.43 -4.83
CA GLU A 65 -4.38 -1.44 -5.40
C GLU A 65 -3.31 -0.95 -4.40
N THR A 66 -3.69 -0.73 -3.14
CA THR A 66 -2.86 -0.01 -2.16
C THR A 66 -2.30 -0.88 -1.04
N GLY A 67 -2.83 -2.09 -0.85
CA GLY A 67 -2.50 -2.93 0.30
C GLY A 67 -3.14 -2.48 1.62
N ALA A 68 -4.04 -1.49 1.59
CA ALA A 68 -4.69 -0.96 2.78
C ALA A 68 -5.43 -2.03 3.60
N SER A 69 -5.47 -1.82 4.92
CA SER A 69 -6.32 -2.61 5.81
C SER A 69 -7.79 -2.36 5.52
N LEU A 70 -8.65 -3.26 5.99
CA LEU A 70 -10.10 -3.11 5.83
C LEU A 70 -10.63 -1.84 6.52
N LYS A 71 -10.06 -1.49 7.69
CA LYS A 71 -10.44 -0.29 8.45
C LYS A 71 -10.14 0.97 7.64
N GLU A 72 -8.93 1.07 7.11
CA GLU A 72 -8.45 2.20 6.32
C GLU A 72 -9.24 2.37 5.02
N ALA A 73 -9.43 1.27 4.28
CA ALA A 73 -10.20 1.29 3.04
C ALA A 73 -11.67 1.70 3.27
N LYS A 74 -12.29 1.21 4.36
CA LYS A 74 -13.67 1.60 4.71
C LYS A 74 -13.78 3.07 5.08
N ALA A 75 -12.81 3.61 5.83
CA ALA A 75 -12.79 5.02 6.20
C ALA A 75 -12.71 5.92 4.95
N LEU A 76 -11.77 5.62 4.04
CA LEU A 76 -11.57 6.38 2.82
C LEU A 76 -12.78 6.31 1.88
N VAL A 77 -13.24 5.09 1.54
CA VAL A 77 -14.40 4.92 0.65
C VAL A 77 -15.69 5.44 1.28
N GLY A 78 -15.79 5.39 2.61
CA GLY A 78 -16.90 6.00 3.35
C GLY A 78 -16.99 7.51 3.14
N GLY A 79 -15.86 8.21 3.16
CA GLY A 79 -15.80 9.65 2.88
C GLY A 79 -16.27 10.01 1.46
N LEU A 80 -15.89 9.19 0.45
CA LEU A 80 -16.30 9.40 -0.94
C LEU A 80 -17.82 9.34 -1.16
N THR A 81 -18.55 8.62 -0.30
CA THR A 81 -20.01 8.48 -0.41
C THR A 81 -20.78 9.58 0.33
N HIS A 82 -20.10 10.41 1.14
CA HIS A 82 -20.74 11.47 1.93
C HIS A 82 -20.60 12.87 1.30
N ASP A 83 -19.66 13.06 0.37
CA ASP A 83 -19.47 14.30 -0.41
C ASP A 83 -20.44 14.38 -1.62
N GLY A 84 -21.70 14.01 -1.43
CA GLY A 84 -22.77 14.07 -2.44
C GLY A 84 -24.03 14.74 -1.91
#